data_AF-A0A0K2SZH7-F1
#
_entry.id   AF-A0A0K2SZH7-F1
#
_cell.length_a   1.000
_cell.length_b   1.000
_cell.length_c   1.000
_cell.angle_alpha   90.00
_cell.angle_beta   90.00
_cell.angle_gamma   90.00
#
_symmetry.space_group_name_H-M   'P 1'
#
loop_
_entity.id
_entity.type
_entity.pdbx_description
1 polymer ?
#
loop_
_entity_poly.entity_id
_entity_poly.type
_entity_poly.pdbx_seq_one_letter_code
_entity_poly.pdbx_strand_id
1 'polypeptide(L)'
;MDSVLSNVNQLQKESKKCKRDLRFIKADSNDIKAHYEKQRKRLEVIFDAVRYQDFTCNGNLTYEKSIVNEGNGLNVTTGVFTAPYKGFYLFNFHANTVFIKLIINSNILSQLLR
;
A
#
# COMPACT_ATOMS: atom_id res chain seq x y z
N MET A 1 -21.77 33.88 -49.29
CA MET A 1 -21.83 34.19 -47.84
C MET A 1 -22.46 33.06 -47.04
N ASP A 2 -23.54 32.43 -47.52
CA ASP A 2 -24.29 31.40 -46.76
C ASP A 2 -23.50 30.12 -46.45
N SER A 3 -22.67 29.67 -47.40
CA SER A 3 -21.77 28.51 -47.19
C SER A 3 -20.77 28.74 -46.06
N VAL A 4 -20.23 29.95 -45.95
CA VAL A 4 -19.28 30.32 -44.88
C VAL A 4 -19.99 30.33 -43.53
N LEU A 5 -21.21 30.89 -43.46
CA LEU A 5 -22.00 30.94 -42.23
C LEU A 5 -22.40 29.53 -41.75
N SER A 6 -22.77 28.63 -42.67
CA SER A 6 -23.06 27.23 -42.38
C SER A 6 -21.86 26.51 -41.74
N ASN A 7 -20.67 26.69 -42.33
CA ASN A 7 -19.44 26.09 -41.81
C ASN A 7 -19.10 26.60 -40.40
N VAL A 8 -19.26 27.90 -40.15
CA VAL A 8 -19.03 28.49 -38.82
C VAL A 8 -19.98 27.88 -37.78
N ASN A 9 -21.26 27.72 -38.10
CA ASN A 9 -22.23 27.11 -37.20
C ASN A 9 -21.92 25.63 -36.91
N GLN A 10 -21.49 24.89 -37.93
CA GLN A 10 -21.07 23.50 -37.76
C GLN A 10 -19.84 23.38 -36.86
N LEU A 11 -18.81 24.20 -37.08
CA LEU A 11 -17.60 24.24 -36.25
C LEU A 11 -17.91 24.59 -34.78
N GLN A 12 -18.85 25.51 -34.54
CA GLN A 12 -19.29 25.83 -33.19
C GLN A 12 -19.99 24.63 -32.51
N LYS A 13 -20.80 23.87 -33.27
CA LYS A 13 -21.47 22.66 -32.77
C LYS A 13 -20.46 21.58 -32.41
N GLU A 14 -19.47 21.36 -33.27
CA GLU A 14 -18.38 20.41 -33.04
C GLU A 14 -17.50 20.84 -31.85
N SER A 15 -17.16 22.12 -31.72
CA SER A 15 -16.43 22.65 -30.56
C SER A 15 -17.18 22.43 -29.25
N LYS A 16 -18.50 22.65 -29.23
CA LYS A 16 -19.36 22.37 -28.07
C LYS A 16 -19.43 20.88 -27.72
N LYS A 17 -19.38 20.00 -28.73
CA LYS A 17 -19.31 18.54 -28.53
C LYS A 17 -17.95 18.15 -27.94
N CYS A 18 -16.86 18.57 -28.58
CA CYS A 18 -15.50 18.30 -28.13
C CYS A 18 -15.24 18.78 -26.68
N LYS A 19 -15.74 19.96 -26.29
CA LYS A 19 -15.67 20.43 -24.89
C LYS A 19 -16.46 19.59 -23.89
N ARG A 20 -17.52 18.90 -24.31
CA ARG A 20 -18.25 17.95 -23.46
C ARG A 20 -17.44 16.67 -23.30
N ASP A 21 -16.97 16.11 -24.42
CA ASP A 21 -16.19 14.89 -24.44
C ASP A 21 -14.89 15.04 -23.60
N LEU A 22 -14.20 16.20 -23.71
CA LEU A 22 -13.05 16.53 -22.87
C LEU A 22 -13.36 16.55 -21.37
N ARG A 23 -14.55 16.98 -20.97
CA ARG A 23 -14.95 16.98 -19.55
C ARG A 23 -15.18 15.56 -19.05
N PHE A 24 -15.80 14.70 -19.85
CA PHE A 24 -15.96 13.28 -19.52
C PHE A 24 -14.61 12.58 -19.41
N ILE A 25 -13.73 12.74 -20.40
CA ILE A 25 -12.38 12.16 -20.37
C ILE A 25 -11.61 12.62 -19.12
N LYS A 26 -11.74 13.89 -18.73
CA LYS A 26 -11.08 14.40 -17.52
C LYS A 26 -11.66 13.78 -16.24
N ALA A 27 -12.96 13.55 -16.18
CA ALA A 27 -13.60 12.87 -15.06
C ALA A 27 -13.11 11.41 -14.98
N ASP A 28 -13.16 10.66 -16.08
CA ASP A 28 -12.68 9.28 -16.14
C ASP A 28 -11.20 9.18 -15.77
N SER A 29 -10.37 10.13 -16.22
CA SER A 29 -8.95 10.16 -15.86
C SER A 29 -8.73 10.35 -14.35
N ASN A 30 -9.54 11.18 -13.70
CA ASN A 30 -9.47 11.36 -12.26
C ASN A 30 -9.89 10.10 -11.50
N ASP A 31 -10.93 9.42 -11.98
CA ASP A 31 -11.41 8.17 -11.37
C ASP A 31 -10.37 7.05 -11.52
N ILE A 32 -9.73 6.94 -12.70
CA ILE A 32 -8.62 6.01 -12.94
C ILE A 32 -7.45 6.30 -11.99
N LYS A 33 -7.08 7.58 -11.81
CA LYS A 33 -6.02 7.97 -10.87
C LYS A 33 -6.38 7.61 -9.44
N ALA A 34 -7.61 7.87 -9.01
CA ALA A 34 -8.06 7.52 -7.66
C ALA A 34 -8.03 6.00 -7.43
N HIS A 35 -8.46 5.22 -8.43
CA HIS A 35 -8.37 3.76 -8.37
C HIS A 35 -6.92 3.28 -8.28
N TYR A 36 -6.04 3.84 -9.11
CA TYR A 36 -4.61 3.51 -9.12
C TYR A 36 -3.96 3.79 -7.76
N GLU A 37 -4.16 4.97 -7.18
CA GLU A 37 -3.60 5.31 -5.87
C GLU A 37 -4.12 4.39 -4.77
N LYS A 38 -5.39 4.00 -4.83
CA LYS A 38 -5.96 3.04 -3.88
C LYS A 38 -5.28 1.67 -3.98
N GLN A 39 -5.02 1.17 -5.19
CA GLN A 39 -4.33 -0.11 -5.39
C GLN A 39 -2.85 -0.02 -5.02
N ARG A 40 -2.17 1.07 -5.40
CA ARG A 40 -0.76 1.31 -5.05
C ARG A 40 -0.54 1.24 -3.54
N LYS A 41 -1.38 1.91 -2.75
CA LYS A 41 -1.34 1.85 -1.28
C LYS A 41 -1.53 0.45 -0.69
N ARG A 42 -2.18 -0.48 -1.40
CA ARG A 42 -2.32 -1.87 -0.96
C ARG A 42 -1.06 -2.69 -1.20
N LEU A 43 -0.27 -2.34 -2.20
CA LEU A 43 0.98 -3.02 -2.56
C LEU A 43 2.16 -2.51 -1.73
N GLU A 44 2.07 -1.29 -1.21
CA GLU A 44 3.09 -0.65 -0.38
C GLU A 44 2.95 -1.04 1.11
N VAL A 45 2.98 -2.35 1.39
CA VAL A 45 3.08 -2.84 2.77
C VAL A 45 4.42 -3.55 2.93
N ILE A 46 5.37 -2.83 3.49
CA ILE A 46 6.72 -3.32 3.75
C ILE A 46 7.17 -2.78 5.10
N PHE A 47 7.77 -3.65 5.91
CA PHE A 47 8.40 -3.25 7.16
C PHE A 47 9.77 -3.91 7.28
N ASP A 48 10.64 -3.24 8.00
CA ASP A 48 11.90 -3.77 8.49
C ASP A 48 12.21 -3.11 9.82
N ALA A 49 12.69 -3.89 10.77
CA ALA A 49 12.93 -3.44 12.13
C ALA A 49 14.10 -4.18 12.75
N VAL A 50 14.85 -3.43 13.56
CA VAL A 50 16.10 -3.89 14.15
C VAL A 50 16.10 -3.64 15.65
N ARG A 51 16.85 -4.49 16.34
CA ARG A 51 17.17 -4.38 17.74
C ARG A 51 18.67 -4.55 17.88
N TYR A 52 19.32 -3.66 18.62
CA TYR A 52 20.77 -3.69 18.80
C TYR A 52 21.17 -4.33 20.13
N GLN A 53 20.30 -4.25 21.14
CA GLN A 53 20.54 -4.81 22.46
C GLN A 53 19.89 -6.19 22.63
N ASP A 54 20.37 -6.94 23.61
CA ASP A 54 19.80 -8.23 23.97
C ASP A 54 18.31 -8.10 24.33
N PHE A 55 17.55 -9.13 23.98
CA PHE A 55 16.16 -9.27 24.36
C PHE A 55 16.09 -10.23 25.55
N THR A 56 15.99 -9.67 26.75
CA THR A 56 16.13 -10.41 28.02
C THR A 56 14.80 -10.72 28.70
N CYS A 57 13.68 -10.26 28.15
CA CYS A 57 12.36 -10.52 28.70
C CYS A 57 11.67 -11.69 28.00
N ASN A 58 10.73 -12.31 28.72
CA ASN A 58 9.83 -13.30 28.14
C ASN A 58 8.68 -12.57 27.43
N GLY A 59 8.38 -12.96 26.19
CA GLY A 59 7.23 -12.42 25.44
C GLY A 59 7.56 -12.15 23.99
N ASN A 60 6.79 -11.22 23.39
CA ASN A 60 6.98 -10.82 22.00
C ASN A 60 8.29 -10.03 21.84
N LEU A 61 9.09 -10.41 20.85
CA LEU A 61 10.31 -9.69 20.49
C LEU A 61 9.97 -8.27 20.04
N THR A 62 10.46 -7.28 20.79
CA THR A 62 10.28 -5.85 20.47
C THR A 62 11.51 -5.28 19.77
N TYR A 63 11.31 -4.19 19.03
CA TYR A 63 12.35 -3.57 18.23
C TYR A 63 12.63 -2.15 18.71
N GLU A 64 13.88 -1.72 18.60
CA GLU A 64 14.30 -0.38 19.00
C GLU A 64 14.08 0.63 17.87
N LYS A 65 14.15 0.16 16.62
CA LYS A 65 14.03 1.01 15.44
C LYS A 65 13.33 0.29 14.30
N SER A 66 12.43 1.00 13.63
CA SER A 66 11.95 0.63 12.30
C SER A 66 12.85 1.27 11.24
N ILE A 67 13.34 0.48 10.29
CA ILE A 67 14.05 0.97 9.11
C ILE A 67 13.03 1.44 8.05
N VAL A 68 11.97 0.66 7.87
CA VAL A 68 10.80 1.02 7.05
C VAL A 68 9.52 0.48 7.71
N ASN A 69 8.39 1.15 7.51
CA ASN A 69 7.08 0.72 8.01
C ASN A 69 5.94 1.27 7.12
N GLU A 70 6.05 1.09 5.81
CA GLU A 70 5.01 1.51 4.88
C GLU A 70 3.75 0.68 5.09
N GLY A 71 2.61 1.37 5.10
CA GLY A 71 1.33 0.80 5.52
C GLY A 71 1.13 0.72 7.05
N ASN A 72 2.10 1.15 7.85
CA ASN A 72 2.04 1.25 9.32
C ASN A 72 1.56 -0.04 10.02
N GLY A 73 1.96 -1.20 9.49
CA GLY A 73 1.52 -2.50 10.00
C GLY A 73 2.29 -2.96 11.24
N LEU A 74 3.57 -2.60 11.38
CA LEU A 74 4.40 -3.02 12.50
C LEU A 74 4.31 -2.02 13.67
N ASN A 75 4.04 -2.53 14.88
CA ASN A 75 4.23 -1.78 16.12
C ASN A 75 5.52 -2.26 16.81
N VAL A 76 6.59 -1.47 16.70
CA VAL A 76 7.93 -1.81 17.22
C VAL A 76 7.96 -2.04 18.74
N THR A 77 7.15 -1.32 19.50
CA THR A 77 7.05 -1.43 20.96
C THR A 77 6.42 -2.75 21.40
N THR A 78 5.56 -3.33 20.57
CA THR A 78 4.87 -4.60 20.87
C THR A 78 5.44 -5.80 20.12
N GLY A 79 6.24 -5.56 19.07
CA GLY A 79 6.72 -6.62 18.16
C GLY A 79 5.66 -7.18 17.22
N VAL A 80 4.43 -6.64 17.25
CA VAL A 80 3.30 -7.19 16.50
C VAL A 80 3.14 -6.49 15.17
N PHE A 81 3.12 -7.28 14.10
CA PHE A 81 2.66 -6.83 12.79
C PHE A 81 1.17 -7.15 12.63
N THR A 82 0.37 -6.13 12.33
CA THR A 82 -1.05 -6.27 11.99
C THR A 82 -1.21 -6.02 10.49
N ALA A 83 -1.66 -7.04 9.75
CA ALA A 83 -1.88 -6.93 8.32
C ALA A 83 -2.95 -5.87 8.01
N PRO A 84 -2.61 -4.76 7.32
CA PRO A 84 -3.57 -3.70 7.03
C PRO A 84 -4.58 -4.11 5.94
N TYR A 85 -4.23 -5.10 5.12
CA TYR A 85 -5.07 -5.61 4.04
C TYR A 85 -5.05 -7.14 4.02
N LYS A 86 -6.11 -7.72 3.46
CA LYS A 86 -6.15 -9.17 3.19
C LYS A 86 -5.21 -9.48 2.02
N GLY A 87 -4.34 -10.47 2.20
CA GLY A 87 -3.36 -10.88 1.19
C GLY A 87 -2.33 -11.85 1.75
N PHE A 88 -1.31 -12.11 0.94
CA PHE A 88 -0.16 -12.92 1.32
C PHE A 88 0.99 -12.00 1.76
N TYR A 89 1.69 -12.42 2.81
CA TYR A 89 2.81 -11.69 3.40
C TYR A 89 4.00 -12.62 3.56
N LEU A 90 5.20 -12.10 3.30
CA LEU A 90 6.46 -12.79 3.55
C LEU A 90 7.09 -12.23 4.82
N PHE A 91 7.42 -13.11 5.77
CA PHE A 91 8.18 -12.76 6.96
C PHE A 91 9.56 -13.40 6.87
N ASN A 92 10.60 -12.58 7.04
CA ASN A 92 11.97 -13.04 7.20
C ASN A 92 12.53 -12.38 8.46
N PHE A 93 13.21 -13.15 9.30
CA PHE A 93 13.85 -12.62 10.49
C PHE A 93 15.12 -13.40 10.80
N HIS A 94 16.07 -12.71 11.42
CA HIS A 94 17.31 -13.29 11.91
C HIS A 94 17.44 -12.94 13.39
N ALA A 95 17.64 -13.96 14.23
CA ALA A 95 17.83 -13.78 15.66
C ALA A 95 18.89 -14.76 16.17
N ASN A 96 19.87 -14.25 16.92
CA ASN A 96 20.82 -15.07 17.64
C ASN A 96 20.21 -15.46 18.99
N THR A 97 19.43 -16.53 18.99
CA THR A 97 18.72 -17.03 20.17
C THR A 97 18.70 -18.57 20.16
N VAL A 98 18.49 -19.15 21.34
CA VAL A 98 18.25 -20.59 21.50
C VAL A 98 16.87 -20.95 20.94
N PHE A 99 15.89 -20.05 21.07
CA PHE A 99 14.52 -20.35 20.76
C PHE A 99 13.73 -19.15 20.24
N ILE A 100 13.00 -19.35 19.13
CA ILE A 100 12.09 -18.35 18.56
C ILE A 100 10.94 -19.02 17.79
N LYS A 101 9.76 -18.41 17.87
CA LYS A 101 8.54 -18.84 17.17
C LYS A 101 7.93 -17.66 16.43
N LEU A 102 7.49 -17.89 15.19
CA LEU A 102 6.57 -16.99 14.51
C LEU A 102 5.14 -17.43 14.81
N ILE A 103 4.32 -16.50 15.31
CA ILE A 103 2.95 -16.77 15.76
C ILE A 103 1.99 -15.89 14.96
N ILE A 104 0.93 -16.49 14.39
CA ILE A 104 -0.20 -15.77 13.79
C ILE A 104 -1.46 -16.06 14.57
N ASN A 105 -2.11 -15.03 15.10
CA ASN A 105 -3.37 -15.14 15.84
C ASN A 105 -3.33 -16.26 16.91
N SER A 106 -2.25 -16.28 17.69
CA SER A 106 -1.98 -17.28 18.73
C SER A 106 -1.71 -18.72 18.25
N ASN A 107 -1.58 -18.94 16.94
CA ASN A 107 -1.15 -20.22 16.36
C ASN A 107 0.32 -20.16 15.94
N ILE A 108 1.11 -21.18 16.29
CA ILE A 108 2.52 -21.28 15.91
C ILE A 108 2.60 -21.73 14.45
N LEU A 109 3.25 -20.93 13.60
CA LEU A 109 3.42 -21.25 12.18
C LEU A 109 4.80 -21.82 11.84
N SER A 110 5.83 -21.43 12.58
CA SER A 110 7.17 -22.00 12.44
C SER A 110 7.91 -21.95 13.77
N GLN A 111 8.70 -22.98 14.02
CA GLN A 111 9.54 -23.14 15.19
C GLN A 111 10.91 -23.64 14.71
N LEU A 112 11.97 -22.87 15.01
CA LEU A 112 13.35 -23.33 14.82
C LEU A 112 13.84 -23.87 16.16
N LEU A 113 14.09 -25.18 16.24
CA LEU A 113 14.92 -25.77 17.29
C LEU A 113 16.33 -25.87 16.71
N ARG A 114 17.31 -25.25 17.36
CA ARG A 114 18.73 -25.56 17.15
C ARG A 114 19.20 -26.51 18.24
#